data_AF-A0A3A6RXA6-F1
#
_entry.id   AF-A0A3A6RXA6-F1
#
_cell.length_a   1.000
_cell.length_b   1.000
_cell.length_c   1.000
_cell.angle_alpha   90.00
_cell.angle_beta   90.00
_cell.angle_gamma   90.00
#
_symmetry.space_group_name_H-M   'P 1'
#
loop_
_entity.id
_entity.type
_entity.pdbx_description
1 polymer ?
#
loop_
_entity_poly.entity_id
_entity_poly.type
_entity_poly.pdbx_seq_one_letter_code
_entity_poly.pdbx_strand_id
1 'polypeptide(L)'
;MNAKEFASQLLETVKEIKSNKNESIQCDNLIQYLDNCVRTSPADLSQDQIEHLKAQLQIMVEREKSNHASDLEMFRSVIQSGQNALKTALLMNGGASVALLAFIGKLTEERQAHIPAFTNALAIFVLGVFCIVVASGSTYLSQWLYADEPEWKERAGFWFNALSILLGLTSYGLFIWAMTKAYSAFMTFG
;
A
#
# COMPACT_ATOMS: atom_id res chain seq x y z
N MET A 1 -21.39 12.42 39.96
CA MET A 1 -19.97 12.28 40.34
C MET A 1 -19.78 12.79 41.75
N ASN A 2 -19.02 12.07 42.59
CA ASN A 2 -18.62 12.57 43.90
C ASN A 2 -17.49 13.61 43.71
N ALA A 3 -17.45 14.67 44.52
CA ALA A 3 -16.46 15.75 44.42
C ALA A 3 -15.01 15.23 44.43
N LYS A 4 -14.77 14.10 45.12
CA LYS A 4 -13.48 13.42 45.19
C LYS A 4 -13.07 12.78 43.85
N GLU A 5 -14.01 12.24 43.08
CA GLU A 5 -13.74 11.62 41.78
C GLU A 5 -13.42 12.68 40.72
N PHE A 6 -14.17 13.79 40.73
CA PHE A 6 -13.90 14.93 39.86
C PHE A 6 -12.51 15.53 40.12
N ALA A 7 -12.16 15.73 41.39
CA ALA A 7 -10.85 16.25 41.77
C ALA A 7 -9.70 15.33 41.33
N SER A 8 -9.88 14.01 41.42
CA SER A 8 -8.89 13.04 40.93
C SER A 8 -8.73 13.07 39.41
N GLN A 9 -9.84 13.13 38.66
CA GLN A 9 -9.80 13.20 37.19
C GLN A 9 -9.15 14.49 36.70
N LEU A 10 -9.52 15.64 37.28
CA LEU A 10 -8.91 16.93 36.95
C LEU A 10 -7.40 16.93 37.23
N LEU A 11 -6.98 16.32 38.35
CA LEU A 11 -5.57 16.21 38.72
C LEU A 11 -4.79 15.34 37.72
N GLU A 12 -5.36 14.24 37.23
CA GLU A 12 -4.73 13.40 36.20
C GLU A 12 -4.61 14.15 34.87
N THR A 13 -5.66 14.82 34.41
CA THR A 13 -5.64 15.61 33.17
C THR A 13 -4.59 16.72 33.21
N VAL A 14 -4.44 17.41 34.34
CA VAL A 14 -3.41 18.45 34.50
C VAL A 14 -1.99 17.85 34.49
N LYS A 15 -1.79 16.65 35.06
CA LYS A 15 -0.50 15.95 35.00
C LYS A 15 -0.15 15.50 33.59
N GLU A 16 -1.13 15.04 32.82
CA GLU A 16 -0.97 14.61 31.43
C GLU A 16 -0.64 15.78 30.50
N ILE A 17 -1.30 16.93 30.68
CA ILE A 17 -0.99 18.15 29.94
C ILE A 17 0.44 18.64 30.26
N LYS A 18 0.89 18.48 31.51
CA LYS A 18 2.26 18.80 31.92
C LYS A 18 3.31 17.85 31.33
N SER A 19 3.01 16.56 31.16
CA SER A 19 3.95 15.61 30.51
C SER A 19 4.09 15.85 29.00
N ASN A 20 3.07 16.42 28.37
CA ASN A 20 3.04 16.70 26.92
C ASN A 20 3.71 18.04 26.51
N LYS A 21 4.66 18.55 27.32
CA LYS A 21 5.45 19.80 27.08
C LYS A 21 4.64 21.11 26.97
N ASN A 22 3.38 21.15 27.38
CA ASN A 22 2.64 22.41 27.53
C ASN A 22 2.94 23.02 28.91
N GLU A 23 3.85 23.99 28.95
CA GLU A 23 4.32 24.63 30.20
C GLU A 23 3.30 25.60 30.84
N SER A 24 2.26 26.01 30.10
CA SER A 24 1.23 26.90 30.60
C SER A 24 -0.15 26.54 30.07
N ILE A 25 -1.11 26.36 30.98
CA ILE A 25 -2.54 26.35 30.65
C ILE A 25 -3.02 27.79 30.80
N GLN A 26 -3.56 28.38 29.73
CA GLN A 26 -4.12 29.72 29.81
C GLN A 26 -5.36 29.70 30.73
N CYS A 27 -5.30 30.46 31.82
CA CYS A 27 -6.36 30.52 32.82
C CYS A 27 -7.71 30.90 32.21
N ASP A 28 -7.72 31.76 31.20
CA ASP A 28 -8.95 32.20 30.53
C ASP A 28 -9.67 31.04 29.83
N ASN A 29 -8.94 30.16 29.14
CA ASN A 29 -9.52 28.98 28.49
C ASN A 29 -10.04 27.96 29.51
N LEU A 30 -9.32 27.80 30.64
CA LEU A 30 -9.73 26.90 31.71
C LEU A 30 -10.97 27.43 32.44
N ILE A 31 -11.03 28.73 32.72
CA ILE A 31 -12.19 29.40 33.30
C ILE A 31 -13.37 29.29 32.35
N GLN A 32 -13.18 29.50 31.05
CA GLN A 32 -14.25 29.38 30.06
C GLN A 32 -14.77 27.93 29.95
N TYR A 33 -13.88 26.93 29.96
CA TYR A 33 -14.27 25.52 29.96
C TYR A 33 -15.04 25.15 31.24
N LEU A 34 -14.54 25.55 32.41
CA LEU A 34 -15.19 25.26 33.70
C LEU A 34 -16.51 26.02 33.84
N ASP A 35 -16.60 27.28 33.42
CA ASP A 35 -17.84 28.07 33.39
C ASP A 35 -18.85 27.43 32.42
N ASN A 36 -18.41 26.93 31.26
CA ASN A 36 -19.25 26.13 30.38
C ASN A 36 -19.71 24.83 31.03
N CYS A 37 -18.86 24.08 31.73
CA CYS A 37 -19.25 22.86 32.43
C CYS A 37 -20.18 23.12 33.64
N VAL A 38 -20.03 24.26 34.31
CA VAL A 38 -20.89 24.68 35.43
C VAL A 38 -22.24 25.18 34.93
N ARG A 39 -22.27 25.90 33.79
CA ARG A 39 -23.50 26.38 33.14
C ARG A 39 -24.24 25.28 32.40
N THR A 40 -23.50 24.33 31.82
CA THR A 40 -24.06 23.14 31.18
C THR A 40 -24.28 22.08 32.25
N SER A 41 -25.28 22.28 33.10
CA SER A 41 -25.75 21.22 33.97
C SER A 41 -26.31 20.08 33.11
N PRO A 42 -25.89 18.82 33.29
CA PRO A 42 -26.53 17.67 32.64
C PRO A 42 -28.01 17.51 33.01
N ALA A 43 -28.53 18.34 33.92
CA ALA A 43 -29.89 18.31 34.43
C ALA A 43 -30.95 19.00 33.55
N ASP A 44 -30.56 19.70 32.47
CA ASP A 44 -31.50 20.43 31.59
C ASP A 44 -31.59 19.88 30.16
N LEU A 45 -30.97 18.72 29.86
CA LEU A 45 -31.18 18.06 28.57
C LEU A 45 -32.55 17.37 28.57
N SER A 46 -33.47 17.87 27.76
CA SER A 46 -34.74 17.19 27.49
C SER A 46 -34.46 15.76 26.99
N GLN A 47 -35.32 14.80 27.32
CA GLN A 47 -35.24 13.40 26.85
C GLN A 47 -35.00 13.33 25.33
N ASP A 48 -35.63 14.23 24.57
CA ASP A 48 -35.49 14.39 23.12
C ASP A 48 -34.06 14.76 22.69
N GLN A 49 -33.39 15.68 23.42
CA GLN A 49 -32.01 16.08 23.13
C GLN A 49 -31.02 14.94 23.39
N ILE A 50 -31.27 14.12 24.41
CA ILE A 50 -30.47 12.93 24.71
C ILE A 50 -30.62 11.89 23.59
N GLU A 51 -31.83 11.66 23.11
CA GLU A 51 -32.10 10.76 21.99
C GLU A 51 -31.44 11.26 20.70
N HIS A 52 -31.51 12.55 20.41
CA HIS A 52 -30.86 13.17 19.26
C HIS A 52 -29.33 13.05 19.34
N LEU A 53 -28.71 13.31 20.50
CA LEU A 53 -27.27 13.14 20.71
C LEU A 53 -26.84 11.68 20.52
N LYS A 54 -27.61 10.71 21.04
CA LYS A 54 -27.35 9.28 20.82
C LYS A 54 -27.44 8.92 19.34
N ALA A 55 -28.45 9.42 18.63
CA ALA A 55 -28.60 9.21 17.20
C ALA A 55 -27.41 9.78 16.42
N GLN A 56 -26.95 10.99 16.74
CA GLN A 56 -25.76 11.58 16.12
C GLN A 56 -24.49 10.77 16.38
N LEU A 57 -24.27 10.33 17.62
CA LEU A 57 -23.12 9.49 17.97
C LEU A 57 -23.15 8.15 17.20
N GLN A 58 -24.33 7.54 17.07
CA GLN A 58 -24.49 6.33 16.27
C GLN A 58 -24.17 6.58 14.80
N ILE A 59 -24.62 7.69 14.21
CA ILE A 59 -24.29 8.07 12.84
C ILE A 59 -22.77 8.25 12.68
N MET A 60 -22.10 8.92 13.61
CA MET A 60 -20.65 9.12 13.56
C MET A 60 -19.88 7.79 13.65
N VAL A 61 -20.25 6.91 14.59
CA VAL A 61 -19.63 5.59 14.73
C VAL A 61 -19.85 4.75 13.48
N GLU A 62 -21.07 4.76 12.92
CA GLU A 62 -21.36 3.99 11.71
C GLU A 62 -20.62 4.54 10.49
N ARG A 63 -20.49 5.87 10.40
CA ARG A 63 -19.68 6.52 9.36
C ARG A 63 -18.20 6.14 9.47
N GLU A 64 -17.62 6.19 10.66
CA GLU A 64 -16.22 5.79 10.88
C GLU A 64 -16.00 4.31 10.54
N LYS A 65 -16.94 3.43 10.94
CA LYS A 65 -16.89 2.01 10.55
C LYS A 65 -16.96 1.83 9.04
N SER A 66 -17.87 2.55 8.38
CA SER A 66 -18.04 2.48 6.92
C SER A 66 -16.80 2.98 6.19
N ASN A 67 -16.22 4.10 6.63
CA ASN A 67 -14.97 4.64 6.09
C ASN A 67 -13.83 3.63 6.26
N HIS A 68 -13.62 3.12 7.47
CA HIS A 68 -12.57 2.14 7.75
C HIS A 68 -12.72 0.86 6.94
N ALA A 69 -13.95 0.36 6.78
CA ALA A 69 -14.23 -0.79 5.92
C ALA A 69 -13.91 -0.51 4.45
N SER A 70 -14.27 0.68 3.96
CA SER A 70 -13.97 1.12 2.59
C SER A 70 -12.46 1.24 2.35
N ASP A 71 -11.71 1.80 3.29
CA ASP A 71 -10.24 1.93 3.20
C ASP A 71 -9.56 0.55 3.16
N LEU A 72 -10.00 -0.40 3.99
CA LEU A 72 -9.50 -1.77 3.97
C LEU A 72 -9.81 -2.49 2.66
N GLU A 73 -11.01 -2.31 2.11
CA GLU A 73 -11.41 -2.91 0.84
C GLU A 73 -10.63 -2.30 -0.33
N MET A 74 -10.46 -0.98 -0.34
CA MET A 74 -9.65 -0.28 -1.33
C MET A 74 -8.19 -0.76 -1.30
N PHE A 75 -7.60 -0.86 -0.09
CA PHE A 75 -6.24 -1.37 0.08
C PHE A 75 -6.10 -2.81 -0.47
N ARG A 76 -7.03 -3.70 -0.13
CA ARG A 76 -7.04 -5.08 -0.66
C ARG A 76 -7.18 -5.11 -2.19
N SER A 77 -8.05 -4.29 -2.75
CA SER A 77 -8.29 -4.20 -4.19
C SER A 77 -7.04 -3.74 -4.95
N VAL A 78 -6.31 -2.75 -4.42
CA VAL A 78 -5.04 -2.28 -5.00
C VAL A 78 -3.97 -3.37 -4.95
N ILE A 79 -3.82 -4.08 -3.82
CA ILE A 79 -2.87 -5.20 -3.71
C ILE A 79 -3.20 -6.31 -4.71
N GLN A 80 -4.48 -6.69 -4.80
CA GLN A 80 -4.92 -7.72 -5.75
C GLN A 80 -4.67 -7.30 -7.20
N SER A 81 -4.92 -6.04 -7.54
CA SER A 81 -4.64 -5.48 -8.86
C SER A 81 -3.15 -5.51 -9.19
N GLY A 82 -2.29 -5.14 -8.23
CA GLY A 82 -0.83 -5.23 -8.38
C GLY A 82 -0.33 -6.67 -8.57
N GLN A 83 -0.85 -7.62 -7.79
CA GLN A 83 -0.53 -9.05 -7.97
C GLN A 83 -0.95 -9.58 -9.33
N ASN A 84 -2.13 -9.18 -9.83
CA ASN A 84 -2.59 -9.55 -11.15
C ASN A 84 -1.68 -8.98 -12.24
N ALA A 85 -1.27 -7.71 -12.12
CA ALA A 85 -0.34 -7.09 -13.06
C ALA A 85 1.01 -7.85 -13.11
N LEU A 86 1.60 -8.18 -11.96
CA LEU A 86 2.85 -8.98 -11.90
C LEU A 86 2.68 -10.37 -12.53
N LYS A 87 1.57 -11.07 -12.25
CA LYS A 87 1.27 -12.38 -12.86
C LYS A 87 1.12 -12.28 -14.37
N THR A 88 0.44 -11.25 -14.87
CA THR A 88 0.30 -11.02 -16.31
C THR A 88 1.65 -10.73 -16.95
N ALA A 89 2.47 -9.87 -16.34
CA ALA A 89 3.81 -9.58 -16.85
C ALA A 89 4.69 -10.85 -16.88
N LEU A 90 4.57 -11.71 -15.85
CA LEU A 90 5.28 -12.99 -15.78
C LEU A 90 4.83 -13.94 -16.88
N LEU A 91 3.52 -14.05 -17.12
CA LEU A 91 2.96 -14.87 -18.19
C LEU A 91 3.40 -14.37 -19.57
N MET A 92 3.42 -13.06 -19.78
CA MET A 92 3.88 -12.46 -21.03
C MET A 92 5.34 -12.80 -21.33
N ASN A 93 6.25 -12.45 -20.42
CA ASN A 93 7.68 -12.67 -20.63
C ASN A 93 8.06 -14.16 -20.54
N GLY A 94 7.52 -14.89 -19.56
CA GLY A 94 7.78 -16.30 -19.35
C GLY A 94 7.17 -17.16 -20.45
N GLY A 95 5.91 -16.92 -20.83
CA GLY A 95 5.26 -17.63 -21.93
C GLY A 95 5.97 -17.43 -23.26
N ALA A 96 6.36 -16.18 -23.57
CA ALA A 96 7.17 -15.89 -24.77
C ALA A 96 8.55 -16.57 -24.72
N SER A 97 9.21 -16.57 -23.56
CA SER A 97 10.50 -17.27 -23.38
C SER A 97 10.38 -18.76 -23.66
N VAL A 98 9.37 -19.42 -23.09
CA VAL A 98 9.13 -20.86 -23.27
C VAL A 98 8.80 -21.18 -24.73
N ALA A 99 7.94 -20.38 -25.37
CA ALA A 99 7.61 -20.55 -26.78
C ALA A 99 8.84 -20.41 -27.68
N LEU A 100 9.69 -19.42 -27.42
CA LEU A 100 10.90 -19.18 -28.19
C LEU A 100 11.95 -20.28 -27.95
N LEU A 101 12.08 -20.77 -26.72
CA LEU A 101 12.97 -21.88 -26.38
C LEU A 101 12.53 -23.17 -27.08
N ALA A 102 11.22 -23.46 -27.11
CA ALA A 102 10.67 -24.59 -27.86
C ALA A 102 10.96 -24.48 -29.37
N PHE A 103 10.79 -23.29 -29.94
CA PHE A 103 11.11 -23.04 -31.35
C PHE A 103 12.61 -23.21 -31.65
N ILE A 104 13.48 -22.67 -30.79
CA ILE A 104 14.94 -22.86 -30.90
C ILE A 104 15.30 -24.34 -30.80
N GLY A 105 14.66 -25.10 -29.90
CA GLY A 105 14.84 -26.55 -29.79
C GLY A 105 14.57 -27.25 -31.13
N LYS A 106 13.49 -26.88 -31.84
CA LYS A 106 13.22 -27.41 -33.18
C LYS A 106 14.30 -27.01 -34.20
N LEU A 107 14.80 -25.78 -34.15
CA LEU A 107 15.86 -25.31 -35.06
C LEU A 107 17.17 -26.09 -34.90
N THR A 108 17.44 -26.69 -33.73
CA THR A 108 18.66 -27.49 -33.53
C THR A 108 18.74 -28.74 -34.40
N GLU A 109 17.60 -29.24 -34.88
CA GLU A 109 17.52 -30.43 -35.72
C GLU A 109 17.69 -30.09 -37.22
N GLU A 110 17.11 -28.98 -37.67
CA GLU A 110 16.98 -28.69 -39.10
C GLU A 110 17.81 -27.48 -39.58
N ARG A 111 18.05 -26.48 -38.72
CA ARG A 111 18.51 -25.14 -39.13
C ARG A 111 19.37 -24.43 -38.07
N GLN A 112 20.43 -25.10 -37.61
CA GLN A 112 21.31 -24.60 -36.53
C GLN A 112 21.90 -23.21 -36.78
N ALA A 113 22.16 -22.85 -38.04
CA ALA A 113 22.72 -21.54 -38.41
C ALA A 113 21.82 -20.34 -38.03
N HIS A 114 20.51 -20.56 -37.82
CA HIS A 114 19.56 -19.49 -37.48
C HIS A 114 19.34 -19.30 -35.97
N ILE A 115 19.86 -20.21 -35.13
CA ILE A 115 19.71 -20.14 -33.67
C ILE A 115 20.17 -18.80 -33.08
N PRO A 116 21.35 -18.25 -33.44
CA PRO A 116 21.84 -17.00 -32.85
C PRO A 116 20.91 -15.80 -33.04
N ALA A 117 20.07 -15.81 -34.08
CA ALA A 117 19.12 -14.74 -34.34
C ALA A 117 18.03 -14.61 -33.27
N PHE A 118 17.65 -15.73 -32.65
CA PHE A 118 16.60 -15.78 -31.62
C PHE A 118 17.15 -15.71 -30.19
N THR A 119 18.44 -16.01 -29.98
CA THR A 119 19.07 -15.99 -28.66
C THR A 119 18.99 -14.63 -27.98
N ASN A 120 19.17 -13.54 -28.74
CA ASN A 120 19.09 -12.20 -28.17
C ASN A 120 17.67 -11.86 -27.68
N ALA A 121 16.64 -12.21 -28.45
CA ALA A 121 15.25 -12.01 -28.03
C ALA A 121 14.91 -12.84 -26.79
N LEU A 122 15.37 -14.10 -26.74
CA LEU A 122 15.19 -14.97 -25.58
C LEU A 122 15.83 -14.38 -24.32
N ALA A 123 17.08 -13.90 -24.41
CA ALA A 123 17.78 -13.30 -23.28
C ALA A 123 17.03 -12.09 -22.71
N ILE A 124 16.46 -11.24 -23.57
CA ILE A 124 15.69 -10.06 -23.15
C ILE A 124 14.38 -10.49 -22.47
N PHE A 125 13.67 -11.51 -22.97
CA PHE A 125 12.47 -12.02 -22.28
C PHE A 125 12.80 -12.61 -20.90
N VAL A 126 13.90 -13.37 -20.79
CA VAL A 126 14.36 -13.92 -19.50
C VAL A 126 14.73 -12.81 -18.52
N LEU A 127 15.36 -11.73 -19.00
CA LEU A 127 15.64 -10.55 -18.18
C LEU A 127 14.33 -9.88 -17.70
N GLY A 128 13.32 -9.82 -18.56
CA GLY A 128 11.97 -9.37 -18.18
C GLY A 128 11.37 -10.22 -17.05
N VAL A 129 11.43 -11.55 -17.17
CA VAL A 129 11.01 -12.48 -16.10
C VAL A 129 11.77 -12.20 -14.80
N PHE A 130 13.09 -12.05 -14.87
CA PHE A 130 13.92 -11.76 -13.71
C PHE A 130 13.50 -10.45 -13.02
N CYS A 131 13.27 -9.36 -13.78
CA CYS A 131 12.77 -8.11 -13.23
C CYS A 131 11.46 -8.28 -12.45
N ILE A 132 10.52 -9.07 -12.95
CA ILE A 132 9.22 -9.31 -12.28
C ILE A 132 9.40 -10.10 -10.99
N VAL A 133 10.28 -11.11 -10.99
CA VAL A 133 10.58 -11.91 -9.78
C VAL A 133 11.19 -11.02 -8.70
N VAL A 134 12.15 -10.17 -9.07
CA VAL A 134 12.77 -9.21 -8.14
C VAL A 134 11.76 -8.17 -7.67
N ALA A 135 10.87 -7.68 -8.53
CA ALA A 135 9.79 -6.77 -8.14
C ALA A 135 8.82 -7.41 -7.14
N SER A 136 8.44 -8.68 -7.35
CA SER A 136 7.61 -9.43 -6.42
C SER A 136 8.27 -9.58 -5.04
N GLY A 137 9.55 -9.99 -5.02
CA GLY A 137 10.33 -10.09 -3.78
C GLY A 137 10.52 -8.75 -3.07
N SER A 138 10.76 -7.67 -3.82
CA SER A 138 10.88 -6.31 -3.29
C SER A 138 9.57 -5.80 -2.70
N THR A 139 8.43 -6.18 -3.28
CA THR A 139 7.09 -5.85 -2.76
C THR A 139 6.84 -6.55 -1.42
N TYR A 140 7.21 -7.83 -1.30
CA TYR A 140 7.15 -8.54 -0.02
C TYR A 140 8.03 -7.87 1.05
N LEU A 141 9.27 -7.50 0.69
CA LEU A 141 10.19 -6.86 1.63
C LEU A 141 9.72 -5.46 2.04
N SER A 142 9.14 -4.70 1.11
CA SER A 142 8.50 -3.41 1.40
C SER A 142 7.38 -3.56 2.43
N GLN A 143 6.48 -4.53 2.25
CA GLN A 143 5.40 -4.81 3.20
C GLN A 143 5.92 -5.22 4.59
N TRP A 144 6.96 -6.05 4.64
CA TRP A 144 7.59 -6.43 5.91
C TRP A 144 8.21 -5.23 6.63
N LEU A 145 8.82 -4.30 5.90
CA LEU A 145 9.40 -3.09 6.48
C LEU A 145 8.35 -2.12 7.02
N TYR A 146 7.19 -2.01 6.37
CA TYR A 146 6.08 -1.19 6.84
C TYR A 146 5.34 -1.76 8.06
N ALA A 147 5.65 -2.99 8.50
CA ALA A 147 4.96 -3.61 9.63
C ALA A 147 5.41 -3.09 11.00
N ASP A 148 6.58 -2.43 11.09
CA ASP A 148 7.15 -1.92 12.34
C ASP A 148 7.29 -0.39 12.32
N GLU A 149 7.31 0.24 13.51
CA GLU A 149 7.31 1.71 13.68
C GLU A 149 8.64 2.48 13.54
N PRO A 150 9.86 1.91 13.41
CA PRO A 150 11.06 2.75 13.37
C PRO A 150 11.19 3.48 12.01
N GLU A 151 11.42 4.79 12.05
CA GLU A 151 11.47 5.69 10.88
C GLU A 151 12.39 5.23 9.74
N TRP A 152 13.48 4.50 10.04
CA TRP A 152 14.40 3.99 9.02
C TRP A 152 13.76 2.88 8.16
N LYS A 153 12.87 2.06 8.74
CA LYS A 153 12.16 1.00 8.02
C LYS A 153 11.14 1.58 7.06
N GLU A 154 10.47 2.67 7.43
CA GLU A 154 9.55 3.38 6.54
C GLU A 154 10.27 3.89 5.28
N ARG A 155 11.43 4.53 5.45
CA ARG A 155 12.27 4.98 4.33
C ARG A 155 12.73 3.81 3.46
N ALA A 156 13.21 2.72 4.07
CA ALA A 156 13.62 1.53 3.34
C ALA A 156 12.45 0.88 2.58
N GLY A 157 11.28 0.79 3.22
CA GLY A 157 10.05 0.27 2.63
C GLY A 157 9.62 1.07 1.41
N PHE A 158 9.74 2.40 1.45
CA PHE A 158 9.47 3.28 0.32
C PHE A 158 10.42 3.01 -0.86
N TRP A 159 11.72 2.87 -0.59
CA TRP A 159 12.70 2.55 -1.63
C TRP A 159 12.44 1.20 -2.30
N PHE A 160 12.13 0.16 -1.52
CA PHE A 160 11.76 -1.15 -2.08
C PHE A 160 10.48 -1.08 -2.91
N ASN A 161 9.50 -0.27 -2.50
CA ASN A 161 8.28 -0.06 -3.27
C ASN A 161 8.58 0.63 -4.62
N ALA A 162 9.35 1.73 -4.59
CA ALA A 162 9.77 2.44 -5.79
C ALA A 162 10.57 1.55 -6.74
N LEU A 163 11.46 0.71 -6.19
CA LEU A 163 12.21 -0.29 -6.96
C LEU A 163 11.27 -1.31 -7.62
N SER A 164 10.27 -1.84 -6.90
CA SER A 164 9.27 -2.75 -7.47
C SER A 164 8.51 -2.13 -8.65
N ILE A 165 8.09 -0.87 -8.51
CA ILE A 165 7.39 -0.14 -9.58
C ILE A 165 8.30 0.00 -10.81
N LEU A 166 9.54 0.45 -10.61
CA LEU A 166 10.52 0.62 -11.67
C LEU A 166 10.78 -0.69 -12.41
N LEU A 167 10.99 -1.79 -11.68
CA LEU A 167 11.25 -3.12 -12.24
C LEU A 167 10.04 -3.66 -13.00
N GLY A 168 8.82 -3.47 -12.47
CA GLY A 168 7.58 -3.84 -13.15
C GLY A 168 7.42 -3.13 -14.50
N LEU A 169 7.60 -1.80 -14.52
CA LEU A 169 7.54 -1.00 -15.75
C LEU A 169 8.65 -1.38 -16.74
N THR A 170 9.87 -1.59 -16.23
CA THR A 170 11.02 -2.03 -17.04
C THR A 170 10.72 -3.36 -17.71
N SER A 171 10.08 -4.30 -17.02
CA SER A 171 9.72 -5.59 -17.60
C SER A 171 8.75 -5.49 -18.78
N TYR A 172 7.79 -4.56 -18.75
CA TYR A 172 6.91 -4.31 -19.91
C TYR A 172 7.69 -3.72 -21.08
N GLY A 173 8.63 -2.81 -20.82
CA GLY A 173 9.53 -2.28 -21.84
C GLY A 173 10.39 -3.38 -22.48
N LEU A 174 10.97 -4.26 -21.67
CA LEU A 174 11.75 -5.41 -22.14
C LEU A 174 10.91 -6.37 -22.98
N PHE A 175 9.66 -6.64 -22.59
CA PHE A 175 8.75 -7.48 -23.36
C PHE A 175 8.54 -6.93 -24.78
N ILE A 176 8.21 -5.65 -24.90
CA ILE A 176 7.99 -5.00 -26.20
C ILE A 176 9.27 -5.07 -27.04
N TRP A 177 10.42 -4.76 -26.43
CA TRP A 177 11.70 -4.80 -27.14
C TRP A 177 12.07 -6.21 -27.61
N ALA A 178 11.94 -7.22 -26.76
CA ALA A 178 12.16 -8.62 -27.11
C ALA A 178 11.24 -9.07 -28.24
N MET A 179 9.98 -8.64 -28.23
CA MET A 179 9.02 -8.96 -29.29
C MET A 179 9.44 -8.40 -30.65
N THR A 180 9.95 -7.16 -30.71
CA THR A 180 10.47 -6.60 -31.97
C THR A 180 11.68 -7.37 -32.50
N LYS A 181 12.56 -7.84 -31.61
CA LYS A 181 13.71 -8.67 -31.98
C LYS A 181 13.29 -10.04 -32.48
N ALA A 182 12.36 -10.70 -31.78
CA ALA A 182 11.79 -11.97 -32.22
C ALA A 182 11.12 -11.85 -33.58
N TYR A 183 10.29 -10.81 -33.77
CA TYR A 183 9.62 -10.54 -35.04
C TYR A 183 10.61 -10.32 -36.20
N SER A 184 11.66 -9.51 -35.97
CA SER A 184 12.71 -9.30 -36.98
C SER A 184 13.43 -10.60 -37.34
N ALA A 185 13.71 -11.47 -36.36
CA ALA A 185 14.33 -12.77 -36.62
C ALA A 185 13.40 -13.67 -37.45
N PHE A 186 12.10 -13.69 -37.14
CA PHE A 186 11.11 -14.42 -37.95
C PHE A 186 11.01 -13.89 -39.38
N MET A 187 11.02 -12.57 -39.59
CA MET A 187 10.97 -12.01 -40.95
C MET A 187 12.26 -12.26 -41.76
N THR A 188 13.38 -12.51 -41.08
CA THR A 188 14.67 -12.76 -41.75
C THR A 188 14.86 -14.24 -42.12
N PHE A 189 14.28 -15.16 -41.33
CA PHE A 189 14.56 -16.60 -41.42
C PHE A 189 13.33 -17.51 -41.51
N GLY A 190 12.13 -16.97 -41.31
CA GLY A 190 10.84 -17.64 -41.53
C GLY A 190 10.46 -17.62 -43.00
#